data_AF-A0A821XND6-F1
#
_entry.id   AF-A0A821XND6-F1
#
_cell.length_a   1.000
_cell.length_b   1.000
_cell.length_c   1.000
_cell.angle_alpha   90.00
_cell.angle_beta   90.00
_cell.angle_gamma   90.00
#
_symmetry.space_group_name_H-M   'P 1'
#
loop_
_entity.id
_entity.type
_entity.pdbx_description
1 polymer ?
#
loop_
_entity_poly.entity_id
_entity_poly.type
_entity_poly.pdbx_seq_one_letter_code
_entity_poly.pdbx_strand_id
1 'polypeptide(L)'
;MTSAVQASNFSGVIENCVAMTVGYLNACGVNLPHTYPRATEINFSVDGDFEVGFLQENGVGFVMNTVRRDTAAVFPQGAIHFEPNLNCVPATFVVAFNNEDPGVLTIANAFFDGLPANVVGASLGDLNITIIDDIRMSVARNPSDGIAECRKRCGL
;
A
#
# COMPACT_ATOMS: atom_id res chain seq x y z
N MET A 1 1.96 9.90 8.34
CA MET A 1 1.84 9.09 9.58
C MET A 1 0.44 8.51 9.59
N THR A 2 0.26 7.20 9.57
CA THR A 2 -1.07 6.58 9.63
C THR A 2 -1.53 6.44 11.09
N SER A 3 -2.84 6.40 11.32
CA SER A 3 -3.42 6.11 12.65
C SER A 3 -4.43 4.98 12.52
N ALA A 4 -4.14 3.83 13.11
CA ALA A 4 -4.93 2.60 12.96
C ALA A 4 -5.67 2.24 14.25
N VAL A 5 -6.88 1.70 14.10
CA VAL A 5 -7.72 1.12 15.15
C VAL A 5 -7.97 -0.34 14.78
N GLN A 6 -7.42 -1.25 15.59
CA GLN A 6 -7.42 -2.70 15.34
C GLN A 6 -7.33 -3.47 16.67
N ALA A 7 -7.43 -4.80 16.63
CA ALA A 7 -7.53 -5.66 17.82
C ALA A 7 -6.36 -5.47 18.80
N SER A 8 -5.16 -5.13 18.31
CA SER A 8 -3.98 -4.94 19.16
C SER A 8 -3.96 -3.62 19.94
N ASN A 9 -4.79 -2.63 19.60
CA ASN A 9 -4.75 -1.31 20.23
C ASN A 9 -6.13 -0.72 20.60
N PHE A 10 -7.22 -1.37 20.21
CA PHE A 10 -8.58 -0.92 20.54
C PHE A 10 -9.50 -2.11 20.78
N SER A 11 -9.75 -2.45 22.04
CA SER A 11 -10.54 -3.63 22.39
C SER A 11 -11.97 -3.62 21.85
N GLY A 12 -12.52 -2.44 21.56
CA GLY A 12 -13.88 -2.30 21.01
C GLY A 12 -14.06 -2.90 19.62
N VAL A 13 -12.99 -3.25 18.90
CA VAL A 13 -13.10 -3.97 17.63
C VAL A 13 -13.09 -5.49 17.77
N ILE A 14 -12.66 -6.03 18.91
CA ILE A 14 -12.58 -7.48 19.14
C ILE A 14 -13.98 -8.08 19.07
N GLU A 15 -14.10 -9.22 18.39
CA GLU A 15 -15.37 -9.90 18.09
C GLU A 15 -16.37 -9.09 17.25
N ASN A 16 -15.95 -7.94 16.70
CA ASN A 16 -16.76 -7.10 15.82
C ASN A 16 -16.28 -7.16 14.36
N CYS A 17 -15.14 -7.80 14.09
CA CYS A 17 -14.62 -8.03 12.74
C CYS A 17 -14.49 -6.75 11.92
N VAL A 18 -14.09 -5.65 12.56
CA VAL A 18 -13.89 -4.35 11.90
C VAL A 18 -12.59 -3.72 12.34
N ALA A 19 -11.90 -3.05 11.43
CA ALA A 19 -10.78 -2.18 11.76
C ALA A 19 -10.84 -0.94 10.89
N MET A 20 -10.16 0.13 11.31
CA MET A 20 -10.09 1.36 10.51
C MET A 20 -8.70 1.96 10.57
N THR A 21 -8.32 2.71 9.53
CA THR A 21 -7.08 3.49 9.55
C THR A 21 -7.28 4.83 8.84
N VAL A 22 -6.70 5.89 9.39
CA VAL A 22 -6.57 7.17 8.70
C VAL A 22 -5.22 7.21 7.99
N GLY A 23 -5.24 7.45 6.68
CA GLY A 23 -4.09 7.57 5.81
C GLY A 23 -3.88 8.99 5.29
N TYR A 24 -2.61 9.34 5.07
CA TYR A 24 -2.21 10.64 4.54
C TYR A 24 -1.19 10.44 3.43
N LEU A 25 -1.46 10.99 2.26
CA LEU A 25 -0.52 11.06 1.15
C LEU A 25 -0.05 12.50 1.00
N ASN A 26 1.25 12.73 1.18
CA ASN A 26 1.85 14.00 0.79
C ASN A 26 1.65 14.23 -0.72
N ALA A 27 1.83 15.47 -1.16
CA ALA A 27 1.94 15.76 -2.59
C ALA A 27 2.99 14.82 -3.22
N CYS A 28 2.63 14.17 -4.34
CA CYS A 28 3.44 13.16 -5.01
C CYS A 28 3.72 11.86 -4.24
N GLY A 29 3.30 11.74 -2.98
CA GLY A 29 3.55 10.58 -2.12
C GLY A 29 2.84 9.32 -2.58
N VAL A 30 3.38 8.17 -2.18
CA VAL A 30 2.82 6.85 -2.54
C VAL A 30 2.72 5.97 -1.31
N ASN A 31 1.52 5.47 -1.03
CA ASN A 31 1.37 4.27 -0.21
C ASN A 31 1.74 3.08 -1.11
N LEU A 32 2.91 2.51 -0.82
CA LEU A 32 3.61 1.54 -1.65
C LEU A 32 2.76 0.28 -1.87
N PRO A 33 3.05 -0.50 -2.92
CA PRO A 33 2.39 -1.79 -3.11
C PRO A 33 2.38 -2.65 -1.86
N HIS A 34 1.19 -2.98 -1.39
CA HIS A 34 0.95 -3.76 -0.18
C HIS A 34 -0.30 -4.63 -0.33
N THR A 35 -0.53 -5.50 0.64
CA THR A 35 -1.74 -6.33 0.72
C THR A 35 -2.20 -6.51 2.17
N TYR A 36 -3.50 -6.76 2.34
CA TYR A 36 -4.14 -7.14 3.59
C TYR A 36 -4.53 -8.63 3.51
N PRO A 37 -3.75 -9.55 4.10
CA PRO A 37 -4.00 -10.99 3.95
C PRO A 37 -5.31 -11.45 4.59
N ARG A 38 -5.85 -10.68 5.55
CA ARG A 38 -7.02 -11.07 6.34
C ARG A 38 -8.25 -10.20 6.13
N ALA A 39 -8.18 -9.15 5.30
CA ALA A 39 -9.30 -8.24 5.11
C ALA A 39 -9.42 -7.72 3.68
N THR A 40 -10.66 -7.48 3.28
CA THR A 40 -11.02 -6.52 2.21
C THR A 40 -10.89 -5.11 2.76
N GLU A 41 -10.35 -4.21 1.97
CA GLU A 41 -10.23 -2.78 2.29
C GLU A 41 -11.30 -1.98 1.54
N ILE A 42 -11.96 -1.06 2.24
CA ILE A 42 -12.73 0.03 1.64
C ILE A 42 -11.96 1.32 1.90
N ASN A 43 -11.45 1.96 0.86
CA ASN A 43 -10.64 3.18 0.95
C ASN A 43 -11.45 4.39 0.50
N PHE A 44 -11.85 5.24 1.45
CA PHE A 44 -12.68 6.41 1.23
C PHE A 44 -11.84 7.69 1.27
N SER A 45 -11.93 8.52 0.23
CA SER A 45 -11.26 9.82 0.21
C SER A 45 -12.03 10.85 1.03
N VAL A 46 -11.36 11.41 2.05
CA VAL A 46 -11.89 12.50 2.88
C VAL A 46 -11.53 13.86 2.31
N ASP A 47 -10.31 14.00 1.81
CA ASP A 47 -9.84 15.24 1.20
C ASP A 47 -8.82 14.96 0.10
N GLY A 48 -8.96 15.67 -1.03
CA GLY A 48 -8.16 15.48 -2.23
C GLY A 48 -8.59 14.30 -3.10
N ASP A 49 -8.04 14.28 -4.30
CA ASP A 49 -8.16 13.18 -5.24
C ASP A 49 -6.83 12.42 -5.29
N PHE A 50 -6.88 11.11 -5.51
CA PHE A 50 -5.70 10.27 -5.72
C PHE A 50 -6.03 9.09 -6.64
N GLU A 51 -4.99 8.46 -7.16
CA GLU A 51 -5.16 7.25 -7.96
C GLU A 51 -5.09 6.02 -7.06
N VAL A 52 -5.67 4.93 -7.52
CA VAL A 52 -5.51 3.61 -6.91
C VAL A 52 -5.28 2.57 -7.98
N GLY A 53 -4.46 1.58 -7.68
CA GLY A 53 -4.24 0.45 -8.56
C GLY A 53 -4.22 -0.86 -7.79
N PHE A 54 -4.70 -1.94 -8.41
CA PHE A 54 -4.62 -3.26 -7.79
C PHE A 54 -4.55 -4.43 -8.79
N LEU A 55 -3.98 -5.52 -8.29
CA LEU A 55 -3.89 -6.83 -8.91
C LEU A 55 -4.44 -7.87 -7.94
N GLN A 56 -5.38 -8.69 -8.39
CA GLN A 56 -5.99 -9.69 -7.52
C GLN A 56 -5.22 -11.01 -7.51
N GLU A 57 -4.89 -11.56 -8.68
CA GLU A 57 -4.18 -12.83 -8.84
C GLU A 57 -3.59 -12.97 -10.25
N ASN A 58 -2.77 -14.02 -10.46
CA ASN A 58 -2.15 -14.29 -11.75
C ASN A 58 -3.19 -14.50 -12.86
N GLY A 59 -2.99 -13.83 -14.00
CA GLY A 59 -3.87 -13.94 -15.16
C GLY A 59 -5.11 -13.05 -15.11
N VAL A 60 -5.36 -12.35 -14.00
CA VAL A 60 -6.41 -11.33 -13.91
C VAL A 60 -5.85 -9.97 -14.34
N GLY A 61 -6.69 -9.20 -15.05
CA GLY A 61 -6.33 -7.88 -15.55
C GLY A 61 -6.04 -6.89 -14.43
N PHE A 62 -5.07 -6.01 -14.68
CA PHE A 62 -4.75 -4.88 -13.81
C PHE A 62 -5.87 -3.84 -13.81
N VAL A 63 -6.16 -3.27 -12.65
CA VAL A 63 -7.16 -2.21 -12.48
C VAL A 63 -6.51 -0.93 -11.99
N MET A 64 -6.88 0.20 -12.61
CA MET A 64 -6.54 1.56 -12.17
C MET A 64 -7.79 2.41 -12.12
N ASN A 65 -7.96 3.19 -11.05
CA ASN A 65 -9.07 4.11 -10.91
C ASN A 65 -8.63 5.40 -10.21
N THR A 66 -9.31 6.50 -10.51
CA THR A 66 -9.22 7.73 -9.73
C THR A 66 -10.24 7.69 -8.61
N VAL A 67 -9.80 7.84 -7.36
CA VAL A 67 -10.67 8.09 -6.21
C VAL A 67 -10.79 9.60 -6.03
N ARG A 68 -12.00 10.10 -6.26
CA ARG A 68 -12.31 11.51 -6.03
C ARG A 68 -12.69 11.72 -4.57
N ARG A 69 -12.53 12.95 -4.09
CA ARG A 69 -13.07 13.38 -2.80
C ARG A 69 -14.51 12.89 -2.61
N ASP A 70 -14.81 12.38 -1.41
CA ASP A 70 -16.11 11.85 -1.00
C ASP A 70 -16.54 10.58 -1.78
N THR A 71 -15.60 9.88 -2.42
CA THR A 71 -15.80 8.57 -3.06
C THR A 71 -14.86 7.52 -2.49
N ALA A 72 -15.08 6.25 -2.84
CA ALA A 72 -14.26 5.14 -2.34
C ALA A 72 -13.86 4.14 -3.42
N ALA A 73 -12.73 3.47 -3.18
CA ALA A 73 -12.34 2.24 -3.84
C ALA A 73 -12.50 1.05 -2.89
N VAL A 74 -12.61 -0.16 -3.44
CA VAL A 74 -12.62 -1.40 -2.68
C VAL A 74 -11.50 -2.30 -3.19
N PHE A 75 -10.61 -2.73 -2.30
CA PHE A 75 -9.56 -3.69 -2.63
C PHE A 75 -9.93 -5.05 -2.06
N PRO A 76 -10.08 -6.09 -2.90
CA PRO A 76 -10.35 -7.44 -2.44
C PRO A 76 -9.28 -7.95 -1.47
N GLN A 77 -9.68 -8.80 -0.53
CA GLN A 77 -8.75 -9.44 0.40
C GLN A 77 -7.60 -10.13 -0.35
N GLY A 78 -6.36 -9.90 0.10
CA GLY A 78 -5.16 -10.48 -0.49
C GLY A 78 -4.72 -9.84 -1.82
N ALA A 79 -5.45 -8.88 -2.38
CA ALA A 79 -5.03 -8.16 -3.57
C ALA A 79 -3.79 -7.30 -3.26
N ILE A 80 -2.84 -7.26 -4.20
CA ILE A 80 -1.75 -6.29 -4.17
C ILE A 80 -2.31 -4.97 -4.67
N HIS A 81 -2.24 -3.92 -3.87
CA HIS A 81 -2.76 -2.60 -4.22
C HIS A 81 -1.85 -1.47 -3.73
N PHE A 82 -2.08 -0.27 -4.24
CA PHE A 82 -1.30 0.93 -3.94
C PHE A 82 -2.10 2.21 -4.23
N GLU A 83 -1.72 3.30 -3.57
CA GLU A 83 -2.34 4.61 -3.73
C GLU A 83 -1.26 5.67 -3.97
N PRO A 84 -1.04 6.11 -5.23
CA PRO A 84 -0.22 7.28 -5.51
C PRO A 84 -1.08 8.54 -5.51
N ASN A 85 -0.67 9.52 -4.71
CA ASN A 85 -1.15 10.88 -4.87
C ASN A 85 -0.32 11.57 -5.95
N LEU A 86 -0.84 11.64 -7.18
CA LEU A 86 -0.17 12.30 -8.29
C LEU A 86 -0.40 13.82 -8.31
N ASN A 87 -1.01 14.40 -7.28
CA ASN A 87 -1.26 15.83 -7.21
C ASN A 87 -0.14 16.59 -6.47
N CYS A 88 -0.10 17.91 -6.69
CA CYS A 88 0.85 18.81 -6.03
C CYS A 88 0.38 19.28 -4.64
N VAL A 89 -0.72 18.73 -4.14
CA VAL A 89 -1.29 18.99 -2.82
C VAL A 89 -1.50 17.67 -2.09
N PRO A 90 -1.45 17.63 -0.74
CA PRO A 90 -1.71 16.42 0.03
C PRO A 90 -3.15 15.89 -0.14
N ALA A 91 -3.34 14.62 0.14
CA ALA A 91 -4.65 13.94 0.23
C ALA A 91 -4.77 13.16 1.54
N THR A 92 -6.00 13.04 2.04
CA THR A 92 -6.34 12.30 3.27
C THR A 92 -7.44 11.30 2.97
N PHE A 93 -7.28 10.07 3.44
CA PHE A 93 -8.25 9.00 3.25
C PHE A 93 -8.48 8.23 4.54
N VAL A 94 -9.61 7.53 4.60
CA VAL A 94 -9.98 6.62 5.69
C VAL A 94 -10.27 5.27 5.09
N VAL A 95 -9.62 4.24 5.64
CA VAL A 95 -9.88 2.86 5.26
C VAL A 95 -10.67 2.15 6.34
N ALA A 96 -11.58 1.28 5.91
CA ALA A 96 -12.29 0.34 6.76
C ALA A 96 -12.02 -1.09 6.29
N PHE A 97 -11.92 -2.00 7.24
CA PHE A 97 -11.62 -3.40 7.01
C PHE A 97 -12.75 -4.27 7.58
N ASN A 98 -13.03 -5.39 6.91
CA ASN A 98 -13.94 -6.43 7.40
C ASN A 98 -13.24 -7.48 8.29
N ASN A 99 -12.16 -7.08 8.96
CA ASN A 99 -11.45 -7.87 9.96
C ASN A 99 -10.87 -6.94 11.01
N GLU A 100 -10.96 -7.32 12.28
CA GLU A 100 -10.40 -6.58 13.41
C GLU A 100 -8.86 -6.62 13.49
N ASP A 101 -8.24 -7.57 12.79
CA ASP A 101 -6.81 -7.61 12.52
C ASP A 101 -6.57 -7.87 11.03
N PRO A 102 -6.55 -6.83 10.18
CA PRO A 102 -6.47 -7.01 8.73
C PRO A 102 -5.10 -7.55 8.29
N GLY A 103 -4.05 -7.33 9.11
CA GLY A 103 -2.64 -7.60 8.78
C GLY A 103 -2.15 -6.77 7.60
N VAL A 104 -0.87 -6.45 7.52
CA VAL A 104 -0.34 -5.68 6.37
C VAL A 104 0.99 -6.27 5.92
N LEU A 105 1.16 -6.38 4.61
CA LEU A 105 2.39 -6.86 3.99
C LEU A 105 2.77 -5.93 2.84
N THR A 106 3.81 -5.11 3.05
CA THR A 106 4.40 -4.29 1.98
C THR A 106 5.23 -5.19 1.07
N ILE A 107 4.90 -5.24 -0.22
CA ILE A 107 5.40 -6.26 -1.14
C ILE A 107 6.93 -6.23 -1.27
N ALA A 108 7.51 -5.05 -1.51
CA ALA A 108 8.95 -4.92 -1.71
C ALA A 108 9.74 -5.33 -0.45
N ASN A 109 9.31 -4.90 0.74
CA ASN A 109 9.95 -5.30 1.99
C ASN A 109 9.83 -6.80 2.23
N ALA A 110 8.65 -7.37 2.05
CA ALA A 110 8.44 -8.81 2.26
C ALA A 110 9.25 -9.66 1.28
N PHE A 111 9.29 -9.26 0.00
CA PHE A 111 9.96 -10.02 -1.05
C PHE A 111 11.49 -9.89 -0.96
N PHE A 112 12.02 -8.67 -0.85
CA PHE A 112 13.46 -8.47 -0.83
C PHE A 112 14.06 -8.69 0.57
N ASP A 113 13.46 -8.16 1.65
CA ASP A 113 14.04 -8.25 2.99
C ASP A 113 13.58 -9.51 3.75
N GLY A 114 12.36 -9.99 3.48
CA GLY A 114 11.74 -11.10 4.23
C GLY A 114 12.10 -12.50 3.73
N LEU A 115 12.64 -12.63 2.52
CA LEU A 115 12.98 -13.93 1.92
C LEU A 115 14.50 -14.15 1.80
N PRO A 116 14.97 -15.42 1.79
CA PRO A 116 16.37 -15.73 1.52
C PRO A 116 16.84 -15.21 0.16
N ALA A 117 18.03 -14.59 0.11
CA ALA A 117 18.53 -13.91 -1.10
C ALA A 117 18.66 -14.85 -2.30
N ASN A 118 19.01 -16.11 -2.07
CA ASN A 118 19.10 -17.13 -3.13
C ASN A 118 17.72 -17.51 -3.71
N VAL A 119 16.66 -17.50 -2.89
CA VAL A 119 15.29 -17.75 -3.36
C VAL A 119 14.77 -16.57 -4.18
N VAL A 120 15.05 -15.35 -3.74
CA VAL A 120 14.76 -14.13 -4.49
C VAL A 120 15.54 -14.12 -5.82
N GLY A 121 16.83 -14.43 -5.79
CA GLY A 121 17.68 -14.52 -6.98
C GLY A 121 17.14 -15.51 -8.00
N ALA A 122 16.77 -16.72 -7.58
CA ALA A 122 16.14 -17.73 -8.45
C ALA A 122 14.81 -17.23 -9.04
N SER A 123 14.00 -16.51 -8.26
CA SER A 123 12.72 -15.96 -8.71
C SER A 123 12.87 -14.84 -9.75
N LEU A 124 14.04 -14.21 -9.84
CA LEU A 124 14.36 -13.12 -10.76
C LEU A 124 15.23 -13.57 -11.94
N GLY A 125 15.33 -14.88 -12.20
CA GLY A 125 16.13 -15.43 -13.30
C GLY A 125 17.60 -15.62 -12.94
N ASP A 126 17.86 -16.19 -11.77
CA ASP A 126 19.20 -16.49 -11.24
C ASP A 126 20.09 -15.26 -11.05
N LEU A 127 19.49 -14.15 -10.58
CA LEU A 127 20.26 -12.96 -10.21
C LEU A 127 21.23 -13.26 -9.06
N ASN A 128 22.41 -12.63 -9.13
CA ASN A 128 23.44 -12.75 -8.11
C ASN A 128 22.95 -12.19 -6.76
N ILE A 129 23.23 -12.91 -5.67
CA ILE A 129 22.90 -12.52 -4.30
C ILE A 129 23.38 -11.10 -3.94
N THR A 130 24.52 -10.65 -4.46
CA THR A 130 25.04 -9.31 -4.19
C THR A 130 24.13 -8.23 -4.78
N ILE A 131 23.54 -8.48 -5.95
CA ILE A 131 22.55 -7.57 -6.55
C ILE A 131 21.30 -7.51 -5.66
N ILE A 132 20.87 -8.65 -5.11
CA ILE A 132 19.72 -8.69 -4.20
C ILE A 132 20.01 -7.90 -2.93
N ASP A 133 21.20 -8.03 -2.36
CA ASP A 133 21.60 -7.29 -1.18
C ASP A 133 21.70 -5.77 -1.46
N ASP A 134 22.15 -5.36 -2.64
CA ASP A 134 22.13 -3.96 -3.08
C ASP A 134 20.69 -3.41 -3.20
N ILE A 135 19.77 -4.22 -3.72
CA ILE A 135 18.35 -3.83 -3.81
C ILE A 135 17.75 -3.67 -2.41
N ARG A 136 18.04 -4.57 -1.46
CA ARG A 136 17.55 -4.48 -0.07
C ARG A 136 17.89 -3.15 0.59
N MET A 137 19.10 -2.65 0.37
CA MET A 137 19.53 -1.34 0.90
C MET A 137 18.75 -0.16 0.31
N SER A 138 18.09 -0.38 -0.83
CA SER A 138 17.34 0.64 -1.58
C SER A 138 15.82 0.52 -1.41
N VAL A 139 15.32 -0.50 -0.71
CA VAL A 139 13.88 -0.68 -0.49
C VAL A 139 13.35 0.47 0.37
N ALA A 140 12.44 1.25 -0.21
CA ALA A 140 11.83 2.37 0.47
C ALA A 140 10.95 1.92 1.65
N ARG A 141 10.84 2.78 2.67
CA ARG A 141 9.82 2.62 3.71
C ARG A 141 8.46 3.07 3.18
N ASN A 142 7.41 2.42 3.67
CA ASN A 142 6.03 2.77 3.35
C ASN A 142 5.45 3.76 4.38
N PRO A 143 4.73 4.83 3.99
CA PRO A 143 4.64 5.44 2.66
C PRO A 143 5.97 6.05 2.19
N SER A 144 6.17 6.09 0.87
CA SER A 144 7.37 6.70 0.27
C SER A 144 7.19 8.20 -0.01
N ASP A 145 8.31 8.91 -0.07
CA ASP A 145 8.39 10.36 -0.35
C ASP A 145 7.88 10.75 -1.74
N GLY A 146 7.63 9.78 -2.62
CA GLY A 146 6.85 10.00 -3.82
C GLY A 146 7.54 9.70 -5.14
N ILE A 147 6.78 9.88 -6.22
CA ILE A 147 7.23 9.60 -7.59
C ILE A 147 8.07 10.78 -8.11
N ALA A 148 9.32 10.50 -8.50
CA ALA A 148 10.29 11.52 -8.92
C ALA A 148 9.77 12.45 -10.03
N GLU A 149 9.05 11.90 -11.01
CA GLU A 149 8.43 12.68 -12.09
C GLU A 149 7.37 13.66 -11.55
N CYS A 150 6.51 13.21 -10.63
CA CYS A 150 5.51 14.06 -10.01
C CYS A 150 6.18 15.18 -9.21
N ARG A 151 7.19 14.84 -8.39
CA ARG A 151 7.89 15.83 -7.57
C ARG A 151 8.51 16.93 -8.42
N LYS A 152 9.18 16.55 -9.51
CA LYS A 152 9.72 17.49 -10.50
C LYS A 152 8.63 18.39 -11.09
N ARG A 153 7.48 17.83 -11.46
CA ARG A 153 6.33 18.60 -11.98
C ARG A 153 5.78 19.58 -10.95
N CYS A 154 5.76 19.20 -9.68
CA CYS A 154 5.20 19.99 -8.59
C CYS A 154 6.20 20.93 -7.90
N GLY A 155 7.48 20.91 -8.29
CA GLY A 155 8.52 21.73 -7.68
C GLY A 155 8.90 21.31 -6.26
N LEU A 156 8.86 19.99 -5.98
CA LEU A 156 9.15 19.35 -4.68
C LEU A 156 10.46 18.57 -4.68
#